data_AF-A0A2D6XDQ7-F1
#
_entry.id   AF-A0A2D6XDQ7-F1
#
_cell.length_a   1.000
_cell.length_b   1.000
_cell.length_c   1.000
_cell.angle_alpha   90.00
_cell.angle_beta   90.00
_cell.angle_gamma   90.00
#
_symmetry.space_group_name_H-M   'P 1'
#
loop_
_entity.id
_entity.type
_entity.pdbx_description
1 polymer ?
#
loop_
_entity_poly.entity_id
_entity_poly.type
_entity_poly.pdbx_seq_one_letter_code
_entity_poly.pdbx_strand_id
1 'polypeptide(L)' 'MFKVGDKVRHKANPLHWRGVVVADNKNGKLPRPSHYITVRLITGVEVNVYPDVLQFDCE' A
#
# COMPACT_ATOMS: atom_id res chain seq x y z
N MET A 1 -1.90 -11.13 -2.67
CA MET A 1 -2.74 -10.00 -3.13
C MET A 1 -3.28 -9.34 -1.88
N PHE A 2 -3.05 -8.04 -1.71
CA PHE A 2 -3.46 -7.31 -0.51
C PHE A 2 -4.97 -7.06 -0.53
N LYS A 3 -5.60 -7.06 0.64
CA LYS A 3 -7.01 -6.81 0.87
C LYS A 3 -7.18 -5.53 1.67
N VAL A 4 -8.34 -4.90 1.51
CA VAL A 4 -8.73 -3.77 2.38
C VAL A 4 -8.69 -4.23 3.84
N GLY A 5 -8.01 -3.46 4.68
CA GLY A 5 -7.76 -3.77 6.09
C GLY A 5 -6.43 -4.44 6.37
N ASP A 6 -5.69 -4.92 5.36
CA ASP A 6 -4.37 -5.50 5.59
C ASP A 6 -3.40 -4.43 6.14
N LYS A 7 -2.71 -4.76 7.23
CA LYS A 7 -1.59 -3.96 7.73
C LYS A 7 -0.38 -4.19 6.84
N VAL A 8 0.18 -3.10 6.33
CA VAL A 8 1.31 -3.13 5.41
C VAL A 8 2.38 -2.15 5.81
N ARG A 9 3.60 -2.46 5.39
CA ARG A 9 4.74 -1.56 5.53
C ARG A 9 5.57 -1.51 4.26
N HIS A 10 6.33 -0.43 4.10
CA HIS A 10 7.27 -0.30 2.99
C HIS A 10 8.44 -1.27 3.16
N LYS A 11 8.86 -1.95 2.09
CA LYS A 11 10.00 -2.89 2.12
C LYS A 11 11.31 -2.21 2.50
N ALA A 12 11.60 -1.05 1.90
CA ALA A 12 12.86 -0.34 2.13
C ALA A 12 12.85 0.54 3.40
N ASN A 13 11.68 0.86 3.96
CA ASN A 13 11.59 1.74 5.13
C ASN A 13 10.42 1.33 6.06
N PRO A 14 10.51 0.15 6.69
CA PRO A 14 9.39 -0.46 7.41
C PRO A 14 9.00 0.25 8.71
N LEU A 15 9.86 1.07 9.28
CA LEU A 15 9.58 1.81 10.53
C LEU A 15 8.84 3.13 10.28
N HIS A 16 9.17 3.81 9.18
CA HIS A 16 8.57 5.12 8.87
C HIS A 16 7.30 5.03 8.03
N TRP A 17 7.11 3.91 7.34
CA TRP A 17 6.00 3.72 6.42
C TRP A 17 5.23 2.45 6.79
N ARG A 18 4.31 2.60 7.75
CA ARG A 18 3.31 1.62 8.14
C ARG A 18 1.91 2.20 7.92
N GLY A 19 0.98 1.35 7.54
CA GLY A 19 -0.39 1.76 7.28
C GLY A 19 -1.32 0.59 7.03
N VAL A 20 -2.54 0.92 6.64
CA VAL A 20 -3.59 -0.03 6.30
C VAL A 20 -4.00 0.14 4.85
N VAL A 21 -4.23 -0.97 4.17
CA VAL A 21 -4.75 -0.95 2.80
C VAL A 21 -6.20 -0.48 2.82
N VAL A 22 -6.51 0.56 2.06
CA VAL A 22 -7.87 1.10 1.92
C VAL A 22 -8.47 0.81 0.55
N ALA A 23 -7.65 0.60 -0.48
CA ALA A 23 -8.11 0.21 -1.80
C ALA A 23 -7.07 -0.61 -2.56
N ASP A 24 -7.55 -1.54 -3.38
CA ASP A 24 -6.77 -2.37 -4.28
C ASP A 24 -7.20 -2.10 -5.73
N ASN A 25 -6.49 -1.18 -6.40
CA ASN A 25 -6.89 -0.63 -7.68
C ASN A 25 -6.19 -1.35 -8.83
N LYS A 26 -6.89 -2.26 -9.51
CA LYS A 26 -6.29 -3.17 -10.52
C LYS A 26 -6.36 -2.69 -11.96
N ASN A 27 -6.96 -1.53 -12.23
CA ASN A 27 -7.16 -1.00 -13.59
C ASN A 27 -6.92 0.51 -13.65
N GLY A 28 -5.86 1.00 -13.00
CA GLY A 28 -5.52 2.41 -13.00
C GLY A 28 -5.23 2.96 -14.42
N LYS A 29 -5.81 4.11 -14.78
CA LYS A 29 -5.51 4.89 -16.00
C LYS A 29 -4.09 5.50 -16.01
N LEU A 30 -3.18 5.00 -15.19
CA LEU A 30 -1.82 5.51 -15.04
C LEU A 30 -0.84 4.72 -15.92
N PRO A 31 0.24 5.36 -16.41
CA PRO A 31 1.02 4.84 -17.54
C PRO A 31 1.82 3.56 -17.29
N ARG A 32 1.95 3.06 -16.05
CA ARG A 32 2.36 1.69 -15.63
C ARG A 32 2.80 1.71 -14.15
N PRO A 33 2.70 0.57 -13.44
CA PRO A 33 1.81 -0.58 -13.68
C PRO A 33 0.33 -0.23 -13.37
N SER A 34 -0.59 -0.91 -14.04
CA SER A 34 -2.05 -0.73 -13.91
C SER A 34 -2.63 -1.07 -12.54
N HIS A 35 -1.79 -1.60 -11.65
CA HIS A 35 -2.13 -2.05 -10.31
C HIS A 35 -1.41 -1.20 -9.27
N TYR A 36 -2.17 -0.47 -8.46
CA TYR A 36 -1.66 0.22 -7.28
C TYR A 36 -2.58 -0.03 -6.09
N ILE A 37 -2.03 0.16 -4.91
CA ILE A 37 -2.71 -0.01 -3.64
C ILE A 37 -2.75 1.34 -2.97
N THR A 38 -3.93 1.77 -2.56
CA THR A 38 -4.06 2.95 -1.71
C THR A 38 -3.88 2.49 -0.27
N VAL A 39 -2.90 3.06 0.40
CA VAL A 39 -2.58 2.80 1.80
C VAL A 39 -2.83 4.08 2.58
N ARG A 40 -3.55 3.97 3.70
CA ARG A 40 -3.63 5.03 4.70
C ARG A 40 -2.52 4.81 5.72
N LEU A 41 -1.55 5.71 5.75
CA LEU A 41 -0.46 5.71 6.71
C LEU A 41 -0.97 6.00 8.12
N ILE A 42 -0.21 5.62 9.14
CA ILE A 42 -0.53 5.96 10.56
C ILE A 42 -0.65 7.47 10.77
N THR A 43 0.04 8.27 9.95
CA THR A 43 -0.06 9.74 9.95
C THR A 43 -1.40 10.27 9.42
N GLY A 44 -2.28 9.39 8.92
CA GLY A 44 -3.58 9.74 8.31
C GLY A 44 -3.49 10.07 6.81
N VAL A 45 -2.29 10.13 6.24
CA VAL A 45 -2.08 10.41 4.81
C VAL A 45 -2.39 9.19 3.96
N GLU A 46 -3.13 9.38 2.87
CA GLU A 46 -3.38 8.34 1.87
C GLU A 46 -2.38 8.44 0.72
N VAL A 47 -1.77 7.31 0.39
CA VAL A 47 -0.73 7.21 -0.64
C VAL A 47 -1.03 6.06 -1.57
N ASN A 48 -0.83 6.29 -2.87
CA ASN A 48 -0.90 5.24 -3.88
C ASN A 48 0.49 4.66 -4.06
N VAL A 49 0.62 3.36 -3.83
CA VAL A 49 1.89 2.63 -3.87
C VAL A 49 1.74 1.37 -4.70
N TYR A 50 2.84 0.96 -5.32
CA TYR A 50 2.84 -0.28 -6.07
C TYR A 50 2.93 -1.49 -5.12
N PRO A 51 2.27 -2.62 -5.45
CA PRO A 51 2.24 -3.78 -4.57
C PRO A 51 3.63 -4.38 -4.30
N ASP A 52 4.57 -4.20 -5.23
CA ASP A 52 5.93 -4.73 -5.16
C ASP A 52 6.80 -4.03 -4.10
N VAL A 53 6.47 -2.80 -3.70
CA VAL A 53 7.17 -2.09 -2.61
C VAL A 53 6.56 -2.32 -1.23
N LEU A 54 5.43 -3.01 -1.16
CA LEU A 54 4.73 -3.34 0.08
C LEU A 54 5.06 -4.75 0.59
N GLN A 55 5.03 -4.92 1.90
CA GLN A 55 5.04 -6.22 2.58
C GLN A 55 4.02 -6.21 3.72
N PHE A 56 3.51 -7.39 4.08
CA PHE A 56 2.63 -7.53 5.24
C PHE A 56 3.36 -7.13 6.52
N ASP A 57 2.66 -6.43 7.40
CA ASP A 57 3.14 -6.16 8.75
C ASP A 57 2.53 -7.22 9.69
N CYS A 58 3.33 -8.23 10.03
CA CYS A 58 2.90 -9.39 10.82
C CYS A 58 2.95 -9.14 12.35
N GLU A 59 2.67 -7.91 12.80
CA GLU A 59 2.56 -7.56 14.23
C GLU A 59 1.21 -7.94 14.85
#